data_AF-R3TY31-F1
#
_entry.id   AF-R3TY31-F1
#
_cell.length_a   1.000
_cell.length_b   1.000
_cell.length_c   1.000
_cell.angle_alpha   90.00
_cell.angle_beta   90.00
_cell.angle_gamma   90.00
#
_symmetry.space_group_name_H-M   'P 1'
#
loop_
_entity.id
_entity.type
_entity.pdbx_description
1 polymer ?
#
loop_
_entity_poly.entity_id
_entity_poly.type
_entity_poly.pdbx_seq_one_letter_code
_entity_poly.pdbx_strand_id
1 'polypeptide(L)'
;MNTIEKWNVLLTFLAEKEEKNLSADVLILAGNCLPYLTNYAGTLLVEGHIKQIVLSGGVGHATEKLRNNYEKLGYKFSKKLSEAQMNANYLSSKFSINDTQLILETHSTNSGENARFSLASFGKAVPEEVLLMNDPILQRRTRATFEKEWAHTETKFENYVPFIPKLIEFSSRPIFQQSELEISWSTAYFKSLVLGELQRMQDNEWGYGTKGLNFMKDIPLPANVQKAFEELLIQEDESLSVRRESLL
;
A
#
# COMPACT_ATOMS: atom_id res chain seq x y z
N MET A 1 19.54 5.58 -17.37
CA MET A 1 18.56 4.54 -17.03
C MET A 1 17.55 4.44 -18.15
N ASN A 2 17.25 3.25 -18.64
CA ASN A 2 16.09 3.05 -19.52
C ASN A 2 14.79 3.25 -18.72
N THR A 3 13.63 3.36 -19.39
CA THR A 3 12.36 3.64 -18.72
C THR A 3 11.99 2.59 -17.66
N ILE A 4 12.23 1.30 -17.92
CA ILE A 4 11.95 0.22 -16.97
C ILE A 4 12.82 0.33 -15.71
N GLU A 5 14.11 0.64 -15.88
CA GLU A 5 15.03 0.88 -14.77
C GLU A 5 14.55 2.04 -13.89
N LYS A 6 14.06 3.13 -14.48
CA LYS A 6 13.52 4.27 -13.72
C LYS A 6 12.31 3.85 -12.88
N TRP A 7 11.35 3.14 -13.47
CA TRP A 7 10.20 2.61 -12.74
C TRP A 7 10.63 1.69 -11.60
N ASN A 8 11.58 0.78 -11.85
CA ASN A 8 12.09 -0.13 -10.82
C ASN A 8 12.83 0.59 -9.69
N VAL A 9 13.53 1.70 -9.96
CA VAL A 9 14.11 2.55 -8.91
C VAL A 9 13.02 3.13 -8.02
N LEU A 10 11.92 3.65 -8.59
CA LEU A 10 10.80 4.17 -7.81
C LEU A 10 10.10 3.06 -7.01
N LEU A 11 9.82 1.91 -7.61
CA LEU A 11 9.17 0.78 -6.95
C LEU A 11 10.01 0.23 -5.79
N THR A 12 11.32 0.12 -5.98
CA THR A 12 12.26 -0.31 -4.92
C THR A 12 12.26 0.68 -3.77
N PHE A 13 12.29 1.98 -4.07
CA PHE A 13 12.22 3.01 -3.05
C PHE A 13 10.90 2.93 -2.27
N LEU A 14 9.76 2.94 -2.96
CA LEU A 14 8.43 2.97 -2.34
C LEU A 14 8.11 1.73 -1.49
N ALA A 15 8.55 0.55 -1.94
CA ALA A 15 8.27 -0.72 -1.27
C ALA A 15 8.90 -0.80 0.13
N GLU A 16 10.10 -0.24 0.33
CA GLU A 16 10.79 -0.22 1.63
C GLU A 16 10.69 -1.58 2.37
N LYS A 17 10.96 -2.65 1.63
CA LYS A 17 10.88 -4.03 2.15
C LYS A 17 12.03 -4.28 3.12
N GLU A 18 11.72 -4.83 4.28
CA GLU A 18 12.71 -5.32 5.24
C GLU A 18 13.32 -6.67 4.79
N GLU A 19 14.59 -6.91 5.11
CA GLU A 19 15.34 -8.11 4.65
C GLU A 19 15.22 -9.34 5.57
N LYS A 20 14.63 -9.20 6.77
CA LYS A 20 14.63 -10.24 7.81
C LYS A 20 13.35 -11.06 7.82
N ASN A 21 13.41 -12.26 8.43
CA ASN A 21 12.22 -13.02 8.82
C ASN A 21 11.54 -12.30 9.99
N LEU A 22 10.50 -11.54 9.69
CA LEU A 22 9.81 -10.73 10.69
C LEU A 22 8.73 -11.53 11.40
N SER A 23 8.55 -11.26 12.68
CA SER A 23 7.43 -11.73 13.48
C SER A 23 7.04 -10.62 14.46
N ALA A 24 5.76 -10.40 14.67
CA ALA A 24 5.26 -9.50 15.72
C ALA A 24 3.91 -10.01 16.21
N ASP A 25 3.42 -9.51 17.33
CA ASP A 25 2.11 -9.94 17.84
C ASP A 25 0.96 -9.54 16.91
N VAL A 26 1.11 -8.38 16.25
CA VAL A 26 0.07 -7.76 15.42
C VAL A 26 0.61 -7.46 14.03
N LEU A 27 -0.21 -7.77 13.01
CA LEU A 27 -0.08 -7.20 11.68
C LEU A 27 -1.22 -6.24 11.39
N ILE A 28 -0.92 -5.06 10.88
CA ILE A 28 -1.91 -4.14 10.34
C ILE A 28 -1.85 -4.19 8.81
N LEU A 29 -2.93 -4.64 8.19
CA LEU A 29 -3.15 -4.57 6.75
C LEU A 29 -3.95 -3.30 6.44
N ALA A 30 -3.26 -2.27 5.98
CA ALA A 30 -3.86 -1.01 5.60
C ALA A 30 -4.57 -1.10 4.23
N GLY A 31 -5.62 -0.29 4.06
CA GLY A 31 -6.49 -0.29 2.88
C GLY A 31 -5.73 -0.16 1.56
N ASN A 32 -5.98 -1.12 0.66
CA ASN A 32 -5.33 -1.26 -0.64
C ASN A 32 -6.23 -2.02 -1.62
N CYS A 33 -5.75 -2.24 -2.86
CA CYS A 33 -6.49 -2.98 -3.89
C CYS A 33 -5.89 -4.33 -4.27
N LEU A 34 -5.06 -4.96 -3.42
CA LEU A 34 -4.24 -6.11 -3.75
C LEU A 34 -4.63 -7.34 -2.90
N PRO A 35 -5.52 -8.22 -3.40
CA PRO A 35 -5.95 -9.42 -2.68
C PRO A 35 -4.82 -10.35 -2.20
N TYR A 36 -3.67 -10.37 -2.91
CA TYR A 36 -2.55 -11.23 -2.52
C TYR A 36 -1.99 -10.84 -1.15
N LEU A 37 -2.01 -9.56 -0.77
CA LEU A 37 -1.57 -9.11 0.56
C LEU A 37 -2.45 -9.70 1.65
N THR A 38 -3.77 -9.73 1.43
CA THR A 38 -4.71 -10.41 2.33
C THR A 38 -4.39 -11.90 2.46
N ASN A 39 -4.01 -12.57 1.37
CA ASN A 39 -3.57 -13.96 1.43
C ASN A 39 -2.28 -14.12 2.27
N TYR A 40 -1.27 -13.28 2.06
CA TYR A 40 -0.03 -13.30 2.86
C TYR A 40 -0.28 -13.03 4.35
N ALA A 41 -1.18 -12.11 4.69
CA ALA A 41 -1.58 -11.86 6.07
C ALA A 41 -2.19 -13.11 6.73
N GLY A 42 -3.07 -13.81 6.00
CA GLY A 42 -3.64 -15.08 6.46
C GLY A 42 -2.58 -16.18 6.64
N THR A 43 -1.64 -16.30 5.71
CA THR A 43 -0.50 -17.24 5.81
C THR A 43 0.35 -16.98 7.05
N LEU A 44 0.76 -15.71 7.29
CA LEU A 44 1.55 -15.35 8.47
C LEU A 44 0.83 -15.72 9.78
N LEU A 45 -0.48 -15.56 9.82
CA LEU A 45 -1.30 -15.88 10.99
C LEU A 45 -1.33 -17.39 11.26
N VAL A 46 -1.56 -18.22 10.24
CA VAL A 46 -1.64 -19.68 10.41
C VAL A 46 -0.27 -20.33 10.64
N GLU A 47 0.80 -19.72 10.14
CA GLU A 47 2.18 -20.15 10.39
C GLU A 47 2.72 -19.67 11.75
N GLY A 48 1.96 -18.82 12.47
CA GLY A 48 2.32 -18.35 13.80
C GLY A 48 3.37 -17.23 13.84
N HIS A 49 3.63 -16.58 12.69
CA HIS A 49 4.49 -15.39 12.62
C HIS A 49 3.82 -14.16 13.25
N ILE A 50 2.49 -14.16 13.31
CA ILE A 50 1.67 -13.14 13.96
C ILE A 50 0.55 -13.80 14.77
N LYS A 51 -0.02 -13.09 15.75
CA LYS A 51 -1.13 -13.58 16.57
C LYS A 51 -2.48 -12.98 16.16
N GLN A 52 -2.47 -11.77 15.60
CA GLN A 52 -3.67 -11.02 15.24
C GLN A 52 -3.46 -10.17 13.99
N ILE A 53 -4.51 -10.01 13.19
CA ILE A 53 -4.56 -9.10 12.03
C ILE A 53 -5.55 -7.97 12.32
N VAL A 54 -5.11 -6.73 12.16
CA VAL A 54 -6.00 -5.58 12.00
C VAL A 54 -6.19 -5.33 10.51
N LEU A 55 -7.44 -5.40 10.07
CA LEU A 55 -7.85 -5.00 8.73
C LEU A 55 -8.36 -3.55 8.83
N SER A 56 -7.59 -2.59 8.34
CA SER A 56 -7.93 -1.16 8.42
C SER A 56 -8.23 -0.60 7.04
N GLY A 57 -9.51 -0.33 6.79
CA GLY A 57 -9.98 0.25 5.54
C GLY A 57 -11.50 0.29 5.46
N GLY A 58 -12.06 1.49 5.41
CA GLY A 58 -13.47 1.73 5.14
C GLY A 58 -13.80 1.74 3.65
N VAL A 59 -14.43 2.81 3.19
CA VAL A 59 -14.75 3.03 1.76
C VAL A 59 -13.99 4.24 1.27
N GLY A 60 -13.10 4.03 0.31
CA GLY A 60 -12.23 5.04 -0.26
C GLY A 60 -11.83 4.74 -1.70
N HIS A 61 -10.72 5.35 -2.15
CA HIS A 61 -10.27 5.34 -3.53
C HIS A 61 -9.88 3.94 -4.07
N ALA A 62 -9.48 3.04 -3.18
CA ALA A 62 -9.05 1.68 -3.52
C ALA A 62 -10.21 0.67 -3.52
N THR A 63 -11.34 0.97 -2.87
CA THR A 63 -12.40 -0.01 -2.57
C THR A 63 -13.00 -0.65 -3.81
N GLU A 64 -13.33 0.14 -4.84
CA GLU A 64 -13.85 -0.40 -6.10
C GLU A 64 -12.82 -1.27 -6.83
N LYS A 65 -11.55 -0.86 -6.79
CA LYS A 65 -10.44 -1.60 -7.43
C LYS A 65 -10.21 -2.92 -6.70
N LEU A 66 -10.22 -2.91 -5.36
CA LEU A 66 -10.14 -4.12 -4.54
C LEU A 66 -11.27 -5.09 -4.88
N ARG A 67 -12.51 -4.60 -4.95
CA ARG A 67 -13.68 -5.41 -5.31
C ARG A 67 -13.52 -6.05 -6.69
N ASN A 68 -13.12 -5.27 -7.69
CA ASN A 68 -12.91 -5.77 -9.05
C ASN A 68 -11.78 -6.81 -9.11
N ASN A 69 -10.74 -6.64 -8.30
CA ASN A 69 -9.64 -7.61 -8.20
C ASN A 69 -10.06 -8.90 -7.49
N TYR A 70 -10.90 -8.81 -6.46
CA TYR A 70 -11.53 -9.99 -5.87
C TYR A 70 -12.45 -10.71 -6.85
N GLU A 71 -13.20 -9.99 -7.67
CA GLU A 71 -14.08 -10.60 -8.68
C GLU A 71 -13.29 -11.42 -9.71
N LYS A 72 -12.11 -10.94 -10.14
CA LYS A 72 -11.20 -11.70 -11.02
C LYS A 72 -10.69 -13.00 -10.37
N LEU A 73 -10.66 -13.07 -9.04
CA LEU A 73 -10.32 -14.27 -8.27
C LEU A 73 -11.55 -15.16 -7.99
N GLY A 74 -12.73 -14.80 -8.48
CA GLY A 74 -13.97 -15.54 -8.24
C GLY A 74 -14.75 -15.13 -6.98
N TYR A 75 -14.30 -14.08 -6.27
CA TYR A 75 -14.95 -13.56 -5.06
C TYR A 75 -15.85 -12.37 -5.39
N LYS A 76 -17.17 -12.56 -5.27
CA LYS A 76 -18.15 -11.49 -5.54
C LYS A 76 -18.63 -10.87 -4.23
N PHE A 77 -18.25 -9.61 -4.02
CA PHE A 77 -18.64 -8.84 -2.84
C PHE A 77 -19.67 -7.77 -3.15
N SER A 78 -20.54 -7.50 -2.19
CA SER A 78 -21.53 -6.42 -2.27
C SER A 78 -20.87 -5.05 -2.35
N LYS A 79 -21.51 -4.11 -3.06
CA LYS A 79 -21.07 -2.70 -3.13
C LYS A 79 -21.07 -1.98 -1.78
N LYS A 80 -21.77 -2.52 -0.78
CA LYS A 80 -21.87 -1.94 0.58
C LYS A 80 -20.69 -2.28 1.48
N LEU A 81 -19.85 -3.25 1.11
CA LEU A 81 -18.74 -3.68 1.96
C LEU A 81 -17.56 -2.71 1.86
N SER A 82 -16.99 -2.43 3.03
CA SER A 82 -15.69 -1.78 3.20
C SER A 82 -14.55 -2.69 2.76
N GLU A 83 -13.36 -2.11 2.60
CA GLU A 83 -12.13 -2.84 2.30
C GLU A 83 -11.81 -3.89 3.38
N ALA A 84 -11.90 -3.51 4.66
CA ALA A 84 -11.68 -4.40 5.79
C ALA A 84 -12.67 -5.58 5.79
N GLN A 85 -13.95 -5.34 5.50
CA GLN A 85 -14.95 -6.42 5.42
C GLN A 85 -14.72 -7.36 4.23
N MET A 86 -14.32 -6.84 3.07
CA MET A 86 -13.97 -7.70 1.91
C MET A 86 -12.77 -8.58 2.23
N ASN A 87 -11.73 -8.01 2.85
CA ASN A 87 -10.54 -8.74 3.28
C ASN A 87 -10.88 -9.81 4.33
N ALA A 88 -11.71 -9.48 5.32
CA ALA A 88 -12.16 -10.42 6.35
C ALA A 88 -12.91 -11.61 5.74
N ASN A 89 -13.87 -11.35 4.84
CA ASN A 89 -14.62 -12.40 4.17
C ASN A 89 -13.72 -13.31 3.33
N TYR A 90 -12.73 -12.72 2.63
CA TYR A 90 -11.75 -13.50 1.88
C TYR A 90 -10.91 -14.38 2.81
N LEU A 91 -10.39 -13.81 3.91
CA LEU A 91 -9.63 -14.54 4.92
C LEU A 91 -10.40 -15.72 5.50
N SER A 92 -11.63 -15.50 5.98
CA SER A 92 -12.47 -16.56 6.56
C SER A 92 -12.84 -17.65 5.55
N SER A 93 -12.84 -17.35 4.25
CA SER A 93 -13.08 -18.36 3.20
C SER A 93 -11.87 -19.24 2.90
N LYS A 94 -10.66 -18.77 3.23
CA LYS A 94 -9.38 -19.39 2.83
C LYS A 94 -8.63 -20.03 3.99
N PHE A 95 -8.79 -19.49 5.19
CA PHE A 95 -8.02 -19.84 6.37
C PHE A 95 -8.95 -20.11 7.56
N SER A 96 -8.56 -21.03 8.43
CA SER A 96 -9.24 -21.27 9.71
C SER A 96 -8.82 -20.21 10.73
N ILE A 97 -9.55 -19.10 10.78
CA ILE A 97 -9.24 -17.96 11.63
C ILE A 97 -10.35 -17.77 12.67
N ASN A 98 -9.96 -17.61 13.93
CA ASN A 98 -10.90 -17.31 15.01
C ASN A 98 -11.26 -15.82 15.04
N ASP A 99 -12.47 -15.49 15.48
CA ASP A 99 -12.95 -14.10 15.55
C ASP A 99 -12.05 -13.19 16.41
N THR A 100 -11.36 -13.74 17.41
CA THR A 100 -10.43 -12.99 18.27
C THR A 100 -9.12 -12.62 17.57
N GLN A 101 -8.80 -13.27 16.45
CA GLN A 101 -7.58 -13.03 15.68
C GLN A 101 -7.77 -11.95 14.60
N LEU A 102 -8.98 -11.42 14.42
CA LEU A 102 -9.28 -10.36 13.47
C LEU A 102 -9.88 -9.14 14.18
N ILE A 103 -9.28 -7.98 13.93
CA ILE A 103 -9.86 -6.68 14.26
C ILE A 103 -10.24 -6.00 12.96
N LEU A 104 -11.50 -5.56 12.84
CA LEU A 104 -11.99 -4.84 11.67
C LEU A 104 -12.17 -3.36 11.99
N GLU A 105 -11.41 -2.51 11.31
CA GLU A 105 -11.60 -1.06 11.28
C GLU A 105 -12.18 -0.68 9.91
N THR A 106 -13.46 -0.29 9.88
CA THR A 106 -14.26 -0.16 8.65
C THR A 106 -14.67 1.27 8.30
N HIS A 107 -14.10 2.29 8.94
CA HIS A 107 -14.54 3.68 8.84
C HIS A 107 -13.53 4.58 8.13
N SER A 108 -12.25 4.21 8.12
CA SER A 108 -11.20 4.99 7.50
C SER A 108 -11.41 5.21 5.99
N THR A 109 -11.11 6.42 5.53
CA THR A 109 -11.25 6.83 4.12
C THR A 109 -9.93 7.20 3.45
N ASN A 110 -8.85 7.31 4.24
CA ASN A 110 -7.52 7.70 3.81
C ASN A 110 -6.42 7.13 4.74
N SER A 111 -5.16 7.23 4.34
CA SER A 111 -4.03 6.63 5.09
C SER A 111 -3.83 7.18 6.51
N GLY A 112 -4.14 8.46 6.75
CA GLY A 112 -4.06 9.05 8.09
C GLY A 112 -5.15 8.49 9.01
N GLU A 113 -6.35 8.31 8.48
CA GLU A 113 -7.43 7.62 9.20
C GLU A 113 -7.13 6.15 9.44
N ASN A 114 -6.53 5.43 8.47
CA ASN A 114 -6.11 4.05 8.69
C ASN A 114 -5.19 3.97 9.92
N ALA A 115 -4.19 4.87 10.00
CA ALA A 115 -3.27 4.93 11.12
C ALA A 115 -3.98 5.25 12.44
N ARG A 116 -4.73 6.36 12.49
CA ARG A 116 -5.38 6.84 13.70
C ARG A 116 -6.47 5.90 14.21
N PHE A 117 -7.28 5.32 13.33
CA PHE A 117 -8.37 4.43 13.71
C PHE A 117 -7.86 3.04 14.08
N SER A 118 -6.79 2.54 13.45
CA SER A 118 -6.12 1.32 13.89
C SER A 118 -5.61 1.46 15.34
N LEU A 119 -5.02 2.60 15.70
CA LEU A 119 -4.59 2.86 17.09
C LEU A 119 -5.78 2.80 18.05
N ALA A 120 -6.88 3.47 17.68
CA ALA A 120 -8.09 3.51 18.50
C ALA A 120 -8.67 2.12 18.76
N SER A 121 -8.49 1.16 17.84
CA SER A 121 -8.93 -0.23 18.02
C SER A 121 -8.25 -0.97 19.17
N PHE A 122 -7.07 -0.53 19.62
CA PHE A 122 -6.34 -1.14 20.73
C PHE A 122 -6.69 -0.58 22.12
N GLY A 123 -7.35 0.58 22.18
CA GLY A 123 -7.65 1.25 23.45
C GLY A 123 -6.37 1.51 24.26
N LYS A 124 -6.25 0.87 25.43
CA LYS A 124 -5.06 0.98 26.30
C LYS A 124 -3.99 -0.09 26.04
N ALA A 125 -4.30 -1.13 25.27
CA ALA A 125 -3.44 -2.28 25.02
C ALA A 125 -2.71 -2.13 23.68
N VAL A 126 -2.00 -1.02 23.51
CA VAL A 126 -1.27 -0.72 22.27
C VAL A 126 -0.08 -1.71 22.14
N PRO A 127 0.10 -2.36 20.99
CA PRO A 127 1.22 -3.29 20.79
C PRO A 127 2.58 -2.57 20.78
N GLU A 128 3.60 -3.24 21.33
CA GLU A 128 4.98 -2.75 21.30
C GLU A 128 5.61 -2.88 19.91
N GLU A 129 5.27 -3.93 19.16
CA GLU A 129 5.79 -4.20 17.82
C GLU A 129 4.64 -4.52 16.87
N VAL A 130 4.68 -3.91 15.68
CA VAL A 130 3.65 -4.06 14.65
C VAL A 130 4.31 -4.31 13.30
N LEU A 131 3.88 -5.38 12.63
CA LEU A 131 4.12 -5.54 11.20
C LEU A 131 3.11 -4.68 10.44
N LEU A 132 3.61 -3.75 9.64
CA LEU A 132 2.79 -2.90 8.79
C LEU A 132 2.83 -3.43 7.37
N MET A 133 1.66 -3.78 6.83
CA MET A 133 1.51 -4.28 5.47
C MET A 133 0.55 -3.38 4.70
N ASN A 134 0.99 -2.94 3.52
CA ASN A 134 0.17 -2.22 2.56
C ASN A 134 0.61 -2.56 1.14
N ASP A 135 -0.07 -1.98 0.15
CA ASP A 135 0.40 -1.90 -1.24
C ASP A 135 1.88 -1.47 -1.26
N PRO A 136 2.79 -2.22 -1.92
CA PRO A 136 4.20 -1.86 -1.98
C PRO A 136 4.44 -0.44 -2.52
N ILE A 137 3.55 0.10 -3.36
CA ILE A 137 3.66 1.47 -3.88
C ILE A 137 3.34 2.49 -2.77
N LEU A 138 2.50 2.13 -1.80
CA LEU A 138 2.08 2.98 -0.68
C LEU A 138 2.87 2.76 0.61
N GLN A 139 3.68 1.70 0.69
CA GLN A 139 4.24 1.20 1.94
C GLN A 139 5.04 2.27 2.71
N ARG A 140 6.04 2.87 2.06
CA ARG A 140 6.91 3.88 2.70
C ARG A 140 6.11 5.05 3.29
N ARG A 141 5.14 5.59 2.55
CA ARG A 141 4.26 6.66 3.08
C ARG A 141 3.40 6.16 4.22
N THR A 142 2.89 4.94 4.12
CA THR A 142 2.06 4.33 5.15
C THR A 142 2.82 4.28 6.47
N ARG A 143 4.06 3.77 6.47
CA ARG A 143 4.92 3.77 7.66
C ARG A 143 5.13 5.16 8.22
N ALA A 144 5.53 6.13 7.39
CA ALA A 144 5.75 7.50 7.83
C ALA A 144 4.49 8.17 8.40
N THR A 145 3.30 7.75 7.95
CA THR A 145 2.02 8.21 8.47
C THR A 145 1.70 7.57 9.82
N PHE A 146 1.84 6.24 9.93
CA PHE A 146 1.61 5.50 11.18
C PHE A 146 2.56 5.98 12.29
N GLU A 147 3.84 6.10 11.99
CA GLU A 147 4.83 6.60 12.94
C GLU A 147 4.56 8.04 13.43
N LYS A 148 3.90 8.86 12.60
CA LYS A 148 3.49 10.21 12.99
C LYS A 148 2.28 10.16 13.93
N GLU A 149 1.23 9.46 13.52
CA GLU A 149 -0.03 9.36 14.28
C GLU A 149 0.17 8.66 15.63
N TRP A 150 1.09 7.69 15.69
CA TRP A 150 1.40 6.91 16.88
C TRP A 150 2.63 7.46 17.63
N ALA A 151 3.08 8.69 17.33
CA ALA A 151 4.29 9.26 17.93
C ALA A 151 4.26 9.43 19.46
N HIS A 152 3.08 9.26 20.08
CA HIS A 152 2.88 9.30 21.53
C HIS A 152 2.88 7.90 22.18
N THR A 153 3.15 6.85 21.41
CA THR A 153 3.31 5.47 21.89
C THR A 153 4.77 5.03 21.73
N GLU A 154 5.13 3.94 22.39
CA GLU A 154 6.45 3.30 22.24
C GLU A 154 6.45 2.22 21.12
N THR A 155 5.42 2.21 20.27
CA THR A 155 5.24 1.19 19.23
C THR A 155 6.31 1.31 18.14
N LYS A 156 6.93 0.18 17.82
CA LYS A 156 7.85 0.04 16.69
C LYS A 156 7.12 -0.59 15.50
N PHE A 157 7.33 0.01 14.33
CA PHE A 157 6.80 -0.50 13.08
C PHE A 157 7.90 -1.13 12.24
N GLU A 158 7.62 -2.31 11.71
CA GLU A 158 8.43 -2.95 10.68
C GLU A 158 7.59 -3.17 9.43
N ASN A 159 8.13 -2.83 8.25
CA ASN A 159 7.42 -3.03 7.00
C ASN A 159 7.44 -4.51 6.62
N TYR A 160 6.26 -5.13 6.57
CA TYR A 160 6.11 -6.42 5.92
C TYR A 160 5.63 -6.23 4.48
N VAL A 161 6.56 -6.36 3.53
CA VAL A 161 6.28 -6.35 2.10
C VAL A 161 6.74 -7.69 1.52
N PRO A 162 5.85 -8.56 1.02
CA PRO A 162 6.22 -9.90 0.57
C PRO A 162 7.36 -9.89 -0.47
N PHE A 163 7.28 -8.96 -1.42
CA PHE A 163 8.28 -8.77 -2.46
C PHE A 163 8.27 -7.32 -2.97
N ILE A 164 9.39 -6.88 -3.53
CA ILE A 164 9.47 -5.62 -4.26
C ILE A 164 8.93 -5.85 -5.68
N PRO A 165 7.91 -5.10 -6.15
CA PRO A 165 7.43 -5.18 -7.52
C PRO A 165 8.57 -4.91 -8.50
N LYS A 166 8.82 -5.85 -9.41
CA LYS A 166 9.87 -5.71 -10.43
C LYS A 166 9.27 -5.75 -11.82
N LEU A 167 9.23 -4.58 -12.45
CA LEU A 167 8.76 -4.39 -13.81
C LEU A 167 9.77 -4.98 -14.80
N ILE A 168 9.28 -5.81 -15.73
CA ILE A 168 10.10 -6.44 -16.79
C ILE A 168 9.72 -5.95 -18.18
N GLU A 169 8.49 -5.46 -18.36
CA GLU A 169 8.02 -4.85 -19.60
C GLU A 169 6.99 -3.76 -19.29
N PHE A 170 6.98 -2.69 -20.08
CA PHE A 170 5.95 -1.65 -19.99
C PHE A 170 5.61 -1.04 -21.36
N SER A 171 5.11 -1.86 -22.29
CA SER A 171 4.69 -1.43 -23.63
C SER A 171 3.26 -0.85 -23.63
N SER A 172 2.29 -1.67 -23.23
CA SER A 172 0.85 -1.33 -23.18
C SER A 172 0.28 -1.38 -21.75
N ARG A 173 0.78 -2.32 -20.96
CA ARG A 173 0.47 -2.51 -19.54
C ARG A 173 1.75 -2.85 -18.78
N PRO A 174 1.81 -2.59 -17.47
CA PRO A 174 2.94 -3.05 -16.68
C PRO A 174 2.91 -4.59 -16.59
N ILE A 175 4.05 -5.22 -16.88
CA ILE A 175 4.27 -6.65 -16.67
C ILE A 175 5.35 -6.79 -15.62
N PHE A 176 5.02 -7.51 -14.54
CA PHE A 176 5.91 -7.72 -13.41
C PHE A 176 6.49 -9.12 -13.43
N GLN A 177 7.66 -9.29 -12.81
CA GLN A 177 8.28 -10.60 -12.61
C GLN A 177 7.44 -11.48 -11.67
N GLN A 178 6.74 -10.88 -10.70
CA GLN A 178 5.90 -11.60 -9.74
C GLN A 178 4.50 -11.85 -10.31
N SER A 179 4.08 -13.11 -10.34
CA SER A 179 2.78 -13.52 -10.89
C SER A 179 1.60 -13.07 -10.01
N GLU A 180 1.82 -12.84 -8.71
CA GLU A 180 0.79 -12.29 -7.82
C GLU A 180 0.31 -10.90 -8.26
N LEU A 181 1.12 -10.18 -9.03
CA LEU A 181 0.79 -8.86 -9.57
C LEU A 181 0.01 -8.93 -10.89
N GLU A 182 -0.35 -10.11 -11.41
CA GLU A 182 -1.27 -10.23 -12.54
C GLU A 182 -2.65 -9.61 -12.25
N ILE A 183 -3.10 -9.72 -11.00
CA ILE A 183 -4.35 -9.12 -10.50
C ILE A 183 -3.99 -7.98 -9.54
N SER A 184 -3.61 -6.85 -10.13
CA SER A 184 -3.15 -5.67 -9.37
C SER A 184 -3.77 -4.36 -9.90
N TRP A 185 -2.97 -3.46 -10.44
CA TRP A 185 -3.39 -2.13 -10.87
C TRP A 185 -3.73 -2.11 -12.36
N SER A 186 -4.68 -1.27 -12.77
CA SER A 186 -4.78 -0.90 -14.19
C SER A 186 -3.59 -0.02 -14.58
N THR A 187 -3.23 0.03 -15.86
CA THR A 187 -2.09 0.85 -16.33
C THR A 187 -2.17 2.30 -15.87
N ALA A 188 -3.34 2.94 -16.04
CA ALA A 188 -3.54 4.33 -15.66
C ALA A 188 -3.44 4.52 -14.13
N TYR A 189 -3.97 3.58 -13.35
CA TYR A 189 -3.92 3.65 -11.90
C TYR A 189 -2.49 3.39 -11.37
N PHE A 190 -1.76 2.46 -11.96
CA PHE A 190 -0.36 2.19 -11.60
C PHE A 190 0.50 3.45 -11.74
N LYS A 191 0.45 4.10 -12.91
CA LYS A 191 1.24 5.31 -13.18
C LYS A 191 0.88 6.44 -12.21
N SER A 192 -0.42 6.72 -12.05
CA SER A 192 -0.87 7.80 -11.17
C SER A 192 -0.57 7.52 -9.69
N LEU A 193 -0.61 6.26 -9.28
CA LEU A 193 -0.30 5.86 -7.90
C LEU A 193 1.18 6.10 -7.61
N VAL A 194 2.09 5.52 -8.40
CA VAL A 194 3.54 5.66 -8.19
C VAL A 194 3.97 7.12 -8.24
N LEU A 195 3.65 7.83 -9.33
CA LEU A 195 4.06 9.23 -9.48
C LEU A 195 3.41 10.13 -8.43
N GLY A 196 2.15 9.87 -8.08
CA GLY A 196 1.45 10.58 -7.01
C GLY A 196 2.08 10.36 -5.63
N GLU A 197 2.60 9.17 -5.33
CA GLU A 197 3.32 8.93 -4.08
C GLU A 197 4.61 9.74 -4.01
N LEU A 198 5.39 9.79 -5.10
CA LEU A 198 6.61 10.61 -5.13
C LEU A 198 6.31 12.11 -5.05
N GLN A 199 5.19 12.58 -5.63
CA GLN A 199 4.71 13.96 -5.46
C GLN A 199 4.39 14.26 -3.99
N ARG A 200 3.67 13.36 -3.30
CA ARG A 200 3.34 13.52 -1.88
C ARG A 200 4.57 13.49 -0.98
N MET A 201 5.65 12.84 -1.39
CA MET A 201 6.89 12.77 -0.61
C MET A 201 7.86 13.93 -0.89
N GLN A 202 7.53 14.87 -1.78
CA GLN A 202 8.37 16.04 -2.03
C GLN A 202 8.54 16.89 -0.77
N ASP A 203 9.74 17.41 -0.53
CA ASP A 203 10.06 18.30 0.58
C ASP A 203 9.75 19.76 0.22
N ASN A 204 8.47 20.06 -0.01
CA ASN A 204 7.97 21.39 -0.38
C ASN A 204 6.56 21.64 0.19
N GLU A 205 5.98 22.82 -0.08
CA GLU A 205 4.69 23.26 0.46
C GLU A 205 3.48 22.39 0.06
N TRP A 206 3.60 21.62 -1.03
CA TRP A 206 2.56 20.73 -1.54
C TRP A 206 2.76 19.27 -1.12
N GLY A 207 3.93 18.94 -0.59
CA GLY A 207 4.25 17.62 -0.04
C GLY A 207 3.51 17.34 1.26
N TYR A 208 3.51 16.08 1.67
CA TYR A 208 2.83 15.61 2.89
C TYR A 208 3.75 15.65 4.12
N GLY A 209 5.03 15.99 3.95
CA GLY A 209 5.98 16.20 5.03
C GLY A 209 5.72 17.49 5.82
N THR A 210 6.60 17.78 6.77
CA THR A 210 6.50 18.90 7.73
C THR A 210 6.54 20.27 7.06
N LYS A 211 7.19 20.41 5.90
CA LYS A 211 7.21 21.66 5.12
C LYS A 211 5.95 21.92 4.30
N GLY A 212 5.09 20.93 4.14
CA GLY A 212 3.84 21.05 3.41
C GLY A 212 2.63 20.78 4.29
N LEU A 213 1.84 19.79 3.92
CA LEU A 213 0.57 19.46 4.56
C LEU A 213 0.71 18.76 5.91
N ASN A 214 1.93 18.35 6.28
CA ASN A 214 2.25 17.77 7.59
C ASN A 214 1.37 16.55 7.93
N PHE A 215 1.12 15.66 6.97
CA PHE A 215 0.34 14.42 7.12
C PHE A 215 1.18 13.18 7.44
N MET A 216 2.49 13.23 7.23
CA MET A 216 3.43 12.16 7.57
C MET A 216 4.70 12.73 8.21
N LYS A 217 5.60 11.86 8.70
CA LYS A 217 6.99 12.23 8.95
C LYS A 217 7.72 12.49 7.63
N ASP A 218 8.78 13.29 7.69
CA ASP A 218 9.59 13.58 6.51
C ASP A 218 10.28 12.33 5.98
N ILE A 219 10.24 12.17 4.65
CA ILE A 219 10.89 11.08 3.94
C ILE A 219 11.98 11.70 3.06
N PRO A 220 13.27 11.43 3.31
CA PRO A 220 14.32 11.91 2.44
C PRO A 220 14.25 11.18 1.08
N LEU A 221 14.26 11.94 -0.02
CA LEU A 221 14.31 11.40 -1.38
C LEU A 221 15.76 11.32 -1.87
N PRO A 222 16.30 10.12 -2.12
CA PRO A 222 17.62 9.96 -2.71
C PRO A 222 17.71 10.59 -4.11
N ALA A 223 18.88 11.11 -4.46
CA ALA A 223 19.08 11.83 -5.74
C ALA A 223 18.75 10.97 -6.98
N ASN A 224 19.03 9.67 -6.95
CA ASN A 224 18.68 8.75 -8.04
C ASN A 224 17.16 8.54 -8.16
N VAL A 225 16.43 8.54 -7.04
CA VAL A 225 14.96 8.44 -7.01
C VAL A 225 14.35 9.72 -7.54
N GLN A 226 14.80 10.88 -7.06
CA GLN A 226 14.35 12.19 -7.54
C GLN A 226 14.55 12.33 -9.06
N LYS A 227 15.76 12.02 -9.54
CA LYS A 227 16.06 12.05 -10.97
C LYS A 227 15.18 11.12 -11.79
N ALA A 228 14.97 9.88 -11.33
CA ALA A 228 14.10 8.93 -12.03
C ALA A 228 12.65 9.43 -12.10
N PHE A 229 12.16 10.03 -11.01
CA PHE A 229 10.82 10.60 -10.93
C PHE A 229 10.62 11.78 -11.89
N GLU A 230 11.54 12.75 -11.91
CA GLU A 230 11.49 13.91 -12.80
C GLU A 230 11.51 13.51 -14.28
N GLU A 231 12.41 12.58 -14.64
CA GLU A 231 12.50 12.08 -16.01
C GLU A 231 11.23 11.33 -16.45
N LEU A 232 10.56 10.63 -15.53
CA LEU A 232 9.29 9.94 -15.83
C LEU A 232 8.11 10.91 -15.95
N LEU A 233 8.06 11.98 -15.14
CA LEU A 233 7.04 13.01 -15.30
C LEU A 233 7.08 13.66 -16.69
N ILE A 234 8.28 14.04 -17.16
CA ILE A 234 8.48 14.63 -18.49
C ILE A 234 8.00 13.66 -19.57
N GLN A 235 8.37 12.38 -19.48
CA GLN A 235 7.95 11.36 -20.46
C GLN A 235 6.43 11.18 -20.52
N GLU A 236 5.74 11.23 -19.38
CA GLU A 236 4.28 11.10 -19.34
C GLU A 236 3.59 12.35 -19.91
N ASP A 237 4.10 13.55 -19.61
CA ASP A 237 3.56 14.81 -20.14
C ASP A 237 3.72 14.90 -21.67
N GLU A 238 4.88 14.53 -22.20
CA GLU A 238 5.12 14.42 -23.65
C GLU A 238 4.19 13.40 -24.31
N SER A 239 3.93 12.27 -23.64
CA SER A 239 2.99 11.27 -24.17
C SER A 239 1.54 11.79 -24.24
N LEU A 240 1.16 12.67 -23.30
CA LEU A 240 -0.17 13.28 -23.26
C LEU A 240 -0.32 14.39 -24.31
N SER A 241 0.73 15.18 -24.56
CA SER A 241 0.71 16.21 -25.61
C SER A 241 0.60 15.59 -27.00
N VAL A 242 1.40 14.56 -27.32
CA VAL A 242 1.34 13.83 -28.61
C VAL A 242 -0.04 13.19 -28.83
N ARG A 243 -0.65 12.61 -27.80
CA ARG A 243 -2.01 12.05 -27.92
C ARG A 243 -3.06 13.11 -28.26
N ARG A 244 -2.95 14.31 -27.68
CA ARG A 244 -3.86 15.42 -27.97
C ARG A 244 -3.73 15.92 -29.41
N GLU A 245 -2.50 16.00 -29.91
CA GLU A 245 -2.23 16.38 -31.31
C GLU A 245 -2.72 15.32 -32.31
N SER A 246 -2.62 14.02 -31.98
CA SER A 246 -3.11 12.94 -32.85
C SER A 246 -4.64 12.79 -32.94
N LEU A 247 -5.37 13.49 -32.07
CA LEU A 247 -6.84 13.48 -31.99
C LEU A 247 -7.47 14.75 -32.61
N LEU A 248 -6.64 15.68 -33.11
CA LEU A 248 -7.03 16.88 -33.86
C LEU A 248 -6.80 16.65 -35.36
#